data_AF-A0A7Z9W295-F1
#
_entry.id   AF-A0A7Z9W295-F1
#
_cell.length_a   1.000
_cell.length_b   1.000
_cell.length_c   1.000
_cell.angle_alpha   90.00
_cell.angle_beta   90.00
_cell.angle_gamma   90.00
#
_symmetry.space_group_name_H-M   'P 1'
#
loop_
_entity.id
_entity.type
_entity.pdbx_description
1 polymer ?
#
loop_
_entity_poly.entity_id
_entity_poly.type
_entity_poly.pdbx_seq_one_letter_code
_entity_poly.pdbx_strand_id
1 'polypeptide(L)'
;LEEYIPGRELAIEGFVTNGQFRVLTIFDKPDPLEGPFFEESIYVTPTSLTEFEQRRVEQQVDAAIRALGLTHGPVHAECRVGSGSVFVLEVAPRSIGGLCSRVLRFEGPGGDVVFEEVILRHALAEPIDQYRLASEASAVMMMPVPEAGVFKKVSGLEIARGMPFVEDIIVTAKRDQRFIPWPEGSSYPGFIFSRGGTAADVVTSLRNAHAALQFDVDREIPLSASRKRNNICL
;
A
#
# COMPACT_ATOMS: atom_id res chain seq x y z
N LEU A 1 24.04 -7.19 1.77
CA LEU A 1 23.83 -7.40 0.33
C LEU A 1 23.09 -8.71 0.21
N GLU A 2 21.94 -8.69 -0.45
CA GLU A 2 21.09 -9.86 -0.72
C GLU A 2 20.88 -10.02 -2.22
N GLU A 3 20.43 -11.20 -2.64
CA GLU A 3 20.14 -11.49 -4.05
C GLU A 3 18.83 -10.81 -4.49
N TYR A 4 18.82 -10.24 -5.69
CA TYR A 4 17.60 -9.72 -6.29
C TYR A 4 16.72 -10.88 -6.77
N ILE A 5 15.50 -10.97 -6.26
CA ILE A 5 14.53 -11.99 -6.67
C ILE A 5 13.59 -11.40 -7.72
N PRO A 6 13.60 -11.82 -9.00
CA PRO A 6 12.62 -11.36 -9.98
C PRO A 6 11.25 -11.99 -9.73
N GLY A 7 10.18 -11.28 -10.11
CA GLY A 7 8.82 -11.81 -10.05
C GLY A 7 7.78 -10.75 -9.74
N ARG A 8 6.52 -11.17 -9.74
CA ARG A 8 5.40 -10.33 -9.30
C ARG A 8 5.44 -10.21 -7.79
N GLU A 9 5.50 -9.00 -7.29
CA GLU A 9 5.45 -8.72 -5.85
C GLU A 9 4.00 -8.62 -5.37
N LEU A 10 3.75 -9.17 -4.19
CA LEU A 10 2.44 -9.27 -3.55
C LEU A 10 2.56 -8.90 -2.09
N ALA A 11 1.48 -8.34 -1.53
CA ALA A 11 1.32 -8.19 -0.09
C ALA A 11 0.23 -9.15 0.42
N ILE A 12 0.41 -9.72 1.60
CA ILE A 12 -0.50 -10.67 2.22
C ILE A 12 -0.88 -10.12 3.58
N GLU A 13 -2.19 -10.02 3.83
CA GLU A 13 -2.73 -9.70 5.16
C GLU A 13 -3.35 -10.95 5.76
N GLY A 14 -3.07 -11.19 7.03
CA GLY A 14 -3.60 -12.34 7.76
C GLY A 14 -3.62 -12.16 9.27
N PHE A 15 -4.16 -13.17 9.95
CA PHE A 15 -4.04 -13.31 11.41
C PHE A 15 -3.36 -14.63 11.74
N VAL A 16 -2.57 -14.63 12.81
CA VAL A 16 -2.14 -15.85 13.49
C VAL A 16 -3.00 -16.00 14.75
N THR A 17 -3.59 -17.17 14.95
CA THR A 17 -4.33 -17.51 16.17
C THR A 17 -3.85 -18.87 16.66
N ASN A 18 -3.29 -18.91 17.87
CA ASN A 18 -2.74 -20.14 18.47
C ASN A 18 -1.75 -20.87 17.54
N GLY A 19 -0.89 -20.10 16.86
CA GLY A 19 0.10 -20.62 15.91
C GLY A 19 -0.47 -21.06 14.55
N GLN A 20 -1.75 -20.83 14.27
CA GLN A 20 -2.36 -21.08 12.96
C GLN A 20 -2.51 -19.78 12.19
N PHE A 21 -1.86 -19.67 11.04
CA PHE A 21 -2.02 -18.56 10.13
C PHE A 21 -3.29 -18.70 9.29
N ARG A 22 -4.04 -17.62 9.14
CA ARG A 22 -5.19 -17.49 8.25
C ARG A 22 -5.00 -16.25 7.39
N VAL A 23 -4.93 -16.45 6.08
CA VAL A 23 -4.93 -15.35 5.11
C VAL A 23 -6.30 -14.67 5.08
N LEU A 24 -6.31 -13.34 5.12
CA LEU A 24 -7.49 -12.50 4.91
C LEU A 24 -7.57 -12.04 3.46
N THR A 25 -6.45 -11.59 2.91
CA THR A 25 -6.35 -11.24 1.50
C THR A 25 -4.92 -11.34 0.98
N ILE A 26 -4.80 -11.45 -0.34
CA ILE A 26 -3.57 -11.25 -1.09
C ILE A 26 -3.81 -10.03 -1.98
N PHE A 27 -3.02 -8.99 -1.78
CA PHE A 27 -3.00 -7.81 -2.63
C PHE A 27 -2.03 -8.01 -3.79
N ASP A 28 -2.53 -7.76 -4.99
CA ASP A 28 -1.68 -7.54 -6.15
C ASP A 28 -1.11 -6.11 -6.11
N LYS A 29 0.16 -5.98 -6.49
CA LYS A 29 0.82 -4.71 -6.79
C LYS A 29 0.93 -4.59 -8.33
N PRO A 30 0.05 -3.82 -9.02
CA PRO A 30 -0.05 -3.86 -10.47
C PRO A 30 1.08 -3.13 -11.22
N ASP A 31 1.80 -2.23 -10.54
CA ASP A 31 2.97 -1.56 -11.11
C ASP A 31 4.24 -2.40 -10.86
N PRO A 32 5.10 -2.62 -11.87
CA PRO A 32 6.33 -3.41 -11.70
C PRO A 32 7.29 -2.80 -10.68
N LEU A 33 7.77 -3.63 -9.76
CA LEU A 33 8.77 -3.28 -8.74
C LEU A 33 10.13 -3.91 -9.10
N GLU A 34 10.73 -3.44 -10.20
CA GLU A 34 11.95 -4.01 -10.80
C GLU A 34 13.24 -3.20 -10.53
N GLY A 35 13.15 -2.15 -9.70
CA GLY A 35 14.29 -1.33 -9.32
C GLY A 35 14.64 -0.23 -10.33
N PRO A 36 15.68 0.59 -10.07
CA PRO A 36 16.59 0.52 -8.91
C PRO A 36 15.96 0.96 -7.59
N PHE A 37 14.73 1.49 -7.62
CA PHE A 37 13.91 1.81 -6.45
C PHE A 37 12.58 1.07 -6.55
N PHE A 38 11.99 0.75 -5.40
CA PHE A 38 10.78 -0.08 -5.27
C PHE A 38 9.67 0.76 -4.64
N GLU A 39 9.25 1.83 -5.33
CA GLU A 39 8.14 2.67 -4.87
C GLU A 39 6.82 1.90 -4.97
N GLU A 40 6.20 1.64 -3.82
CA GLU A 40 4.85 1.11 -3.80
C GLU A 40 3.86 2.18 -4.24
N SER A 41 2.92 1.82 -5.11
CA SER A 41 1.92 2.73 -5.65
C SER A 41 0.49 2.26 -5.36
N ILE A 42 0.15 1.04 -5.76
CA ILE A 42 -1.23 0.52 -5.74
C ILE A 42 -1.27 -0.84 -5.08
N TYR A 43 -2.26 -1.03 -4.20
CA TYR A 43 -2.71 -2.35 -3.76
C TYR A 43 -4.12 -2.62 -4.29
N VAL A 44 -4.37 -3.81 -4.80
CA VAL A 44 -5.70 -4.24 -5.26
C VAL A 44 -6.03 -5.65 -4.82
N THR A 45 -7.27 -5.85 -4.40
CA THR A 45 -7.89 -7.14 -4.07
C THR A 45 -9.22 -7.27 -4.81
N PRO A 46 -9.65 -8.47 -5.24
CA PRO A 46 -8.96 -9.77 -5.10
C PRO A 46 -7.73 -9.89 -6.01
N THR A 47 -6.81 -10.77 -5.62
CA THR A 47 -5.64 -11.12 -6.44
C THR A 47 -6.04 -11.81 -7.75
N SER A 48 -5.24 -11.58 -8.79
CA SER A 48 -5.30 -12.29 -10.08
C SER A 48 -4.58 -13.65 -10.07
N LEU A 49 -3.96 -14.04 -8.94
CA LEU A 49 -3.37 -15.37 -8.79
C LEU A 49 -4.43 -16.48 -8.91
N THR A 50 -4.05 -17.58 -9.54
CA THR A 50 -4.85 -18.81 -9.52
C THR A 50 -4.91 -19.38 -8.10
N GLU A 51 -5.95 -20.17 -7.80
CA GLU A 51 -6.05 -20.83 -6.48
C GLU A 51 -4.82 -21.68 -6.13
N PHE A 52 -4.19 -22.29 -7.15
CA PHE A 52 -2.97 -23.06 -6.96
C PHE A 52 -1.81 -22.18 -6.49
N GLU A 53 -1.63 -21.01 -7.10
CA GLU A 53 -0.60 -20.04 -6.69
C GLU A 53 -0.91 -19.47 -5.31
N GLN A 54 -2.17 -19.13 -5.02
CA GLN A 54 -2.58 -18.64 -3.70
C GLN A 54 -2.24 -19.65 -2.60
N ARG A 55 -2.53 -20.94 -2.82
CA ARG A 55 -2.15 -22.01 -1.87
C ARG A 55 -0.64 -22.10 -1.65
N ARG A 56 0.17 -21.90 -2.70
CA ARG A 56 1.64 -21.89 -2.57
C ARG A 56 2.13 -20.68 -1.78
N VAL A 57 1.54 -19.51 -2.01
CA VAL A 57 1.84 -18.28 -1.26
C VAL A 57 1.50 -18.48 0.22
N GLU A 58 0.29 -18.95 0.52
CA GLU A 58 -0.14 -19.24 1.89
C GLU A 58 0.79 -20.23 2.60
N GLN A 59 1.19 -21.32 1.94
CA GLN A 59 2.12 -22.31 2.50
C GLN A 59 3.50 -21.72 2.82
N GLN A 60 4.06 -20.91 1.92
CA GLN A 60 5.39 -20.30 2.13
C GLN A 60 5.35 -19.23 3.22
N VAL A 61 4.30 -18.42 3.26
CA VAL A 61 4.11 -17.41 4.31
C VAL A 61 3.86 -18.07 5.67
N ASP A 62 3.02 -19.11 5.76
CA ASP A 62 2.83 -19.88 7.01
C ASP A 62 4.13 -20.51 7.51
N ALA A 63 4.95 -21.08 6.61
CA ALA A 63 6.25 -21.62 6.97
C ALA A 63 7.19 -20.54 7.56
N ALA A 64 7.23 -19.35 6.96
CA ALA A 64 8.02 -18.23 7.47
C ALA A 64 7.50 -17.74 8.82
N ILE A 65 6.19 -17.59 8.99
CA ILE A 65 5.53 -17.19 10.25
C ILE A 65 5.87 -18.17 11.38
N ARG A 66 5.80 -19.48 11.11
CA ARG A 66 6.18 -20.52 12.08
C ARG A 66 7.65 -20.48 12.42
N ALA A 67 8.53 -20.27 11.44
CA ALA A 67 9.97 -20.16 11.66
C ALA A 67 10.33 -18.94 12.52
N LEU A 68 9.56 -17.86 12.42
CA LEU A 68 9.69 -16.66 13.26
C LEU A 68 9.08 -16.82 14.67
N GLY A 69 8.37 -17.93 14.93
CA GLY A 69 7.74 -18.19 16.22
C GLY A 69 6.53 -17.30 16.52
N LEU A 70 5.91 -16.72 15.49
CA LEU A 70 4.70 -15.91 15.66
C LEU A 70 3.51 -16.82 15.99
N THR A 71 2.81 -16.52 17.09
CA THR A 71 1.72 -17.37 17.59
C THR A 71 0.38 -16.67 17.67
N HIS A 72 0.36 -15.34 17.72
CA HIS A 72 -0.86 -14.55 17.86
C HIS A 72 -0.68 -13.13 17.32
N GLY A 73 -1.65 -12.63 16.57
CA GLY A 73 -1.78 -11.24 16.15
C GLY A 73 -1.96 -11.08 14.63
N PRO A 74 -2.14 -9.85 14.12
CA PRO A 74 -2.14 -9.56 12.69
C PRO A 74 -0.74 -9.75 12.11
N VAL A 75 -0.68 -10.15 10.84
CA VAL A 75 0.55 -10.29 10.07
C VAL A 75 0.38 -9.67 8.69
N HIS A 76 1.32 -8.81 8.35
CA HIS A 76 1.58 -8.33 7.00
C HIS A 76 2.82 -9.06 6.48
N ALA A 77 2.73 -9.64 5.30
CA ALA A 77 3.87 -10.26 4.65
C ALA A 77 3.98 -9.81 3.21
N GLU A 78 5.21 -9.76 2.71
CA GLU A 78 5.48 -9.47 1.30
C GLU A 78 6.22 -10.64 0.67
N CYS A 79 5.86 -10.96 -0.57
CA CYS A 79 6.53 -12.04 -1.30
C CYS A 79 6.65 -11.71 -2.78
N ARG A 80 7.59 -12.37 -3.46
CA ARG A 80 7.67 -12.40 -4.91
C ARG A 80 7.33 -13.78 -5.44
N VAL A 81 6.50 -13.78 -6.49
CA VAL A 81 6.08 -14.99 -7.20
C VAL A 81 6.62 -14.92 -8.63
N GLY A 82 7.41 -15.93 -9.01
CA GLY A 82 8.05 -15.99 -10.32
C GLY A 82 8.67 -17.35 -10.57
N SER A 83 8.72 -17.78 -11.84
CA SER A 83 9.38 -19.04 -12.25
C SER A 83 8.93 -20.28 -11.43
N GLY A 84 7.65 -20.32 -11.02
CA GLY A 84 7.07 -21.41 -10.23
C GLY A 84 7.44 -21.42 -8.73
N SER A 85 8.16 -20.40 -8.25
CA SER A 85 8.60 -20.27 -6.86
C SER A 85 7.95 -19.06 -6.19
N VAL A 86 7.84 -19.14 -4.86
CA VAL A 86 7.41 -18.03 -4.01
C VAL A 86 8.54 -17.76 -3.02
N PHE A 87 8.99 -16.50 -2.97
CA PHE A 87 10.04 -16.04 -2.08
C PHE A 87 9.46 -15.01 -1.12
N VAL A 88 9.50 -15.29 0.17
CA VAL A 88 9.08 -14.35 1.21
C VAL A 88 10.17 -13.29 1.35
N LEU A 89 9.79 -12.02 1.24
CA LEU A 89 10.67 -10.86 1.38
C LEU A 89 10.65 -10.33 2.81
N GLU A 90 9.46 -10.11 3.35
CA GLU A 90 9.25 -9.58 4.70
C GLU A 90 8.06 -10.29 5.37
N VAL A 91 8.13 -10.46 6.69
CA VAL A 91 6.99 -10.80 7.55
C VAL A 91 7.03 -9.87 8.76
N ALA A 92 5.97 -9.09 8.95
CA ALA A 92 5.83 -8.13 10.03
C ALA A 92 4.62 -8.49 10.93
N PRO A 93 4.79 -8.60 12.26
CA PRO A 93 3.70 -8.89 13.21
C PRO A 93 2.85 -7.64 13.50
N ARG A 94 2.32 -7.04 12.45
CA ARG A 94 1.43 -5.87 12.42
C ARG A 94 0.55 -5.95 11.18
N SER A 95 -0.50 -5.15 11.12
CA SER A 95 -1.27 -4.95 9.88
C SER A 95 -0.48 -4.15 8.83
N ILE A 96 -1.00 -4.12 7.61
CA ILE A 96 -0.62 -3.19 6.55
C ILE A 96 -0.52 -1.74 7.08
N GLY A 97 0.47 -1.00 6.57
CA GLY A 97 0.76 0.36 7.01
C GLY A 97 -0.13 1.44 6.36
N GLY A 98 -0.05 2.64 6.92
CA GLY A 98 -0.72 3.83 6.37
C GLY A 98 -2.25 3.73 6.41
N LEU A 99 -2.92 4.36 5.44
CA LEU A 99 -4.38 4.28 5.30
C LEU A 99 -4.80 3.11 4.40
N CYS A 100 -3.85 2.26 3.97
CA CYS A 100 -4.12 1.17 3.04
C CYS A 100 -5.07 0.12 3.62
N SER A 101 -5.08 -0.09 4.94
CA SER A 101 -6.02 -0.99 5.63
C SER A 101 -7.50 -0.67 5.34
N ARG A 102 -7.84 0.57 4.99
CA ARG A 102 -9.22 1.01 4.75
C ARG A 102 -9.89 0.32 3.56
N VAL A 103 -9.13 -0.29 2.65
CA VAL A 103 -9.74 -1.11 1.59
C VAL A 103 -10.34 -2.41 2.14
N LEU A 104 -9.89 -2.87 3.31
CA LEU A 104 -10.40 -4.07 3.97
C LEU A 104 -11.63 -3.75 4.81
N ARG A 105 -12.80 -4.18 4.32
CA ARG A 105 -14.05 -4.18 5.07
C ARG A 105 -14.49 -5.61 5.32
N PHE A 106 -15.05 -5.84 6.50
CA PHE A 106 -15.46 -7.16 6.92
C PHE A 106 -16.94 -7.20 7.25
N GLU A 107 -17.63 -8.21 6.77
CA GLU A 107 -19.00 -8.55 7.16
C GLU A 107 -18.94 -9.48 8.37
N GLY A 108 -19.71 -9.17 9.43
CA GLY A 108 -19.78 -9.97 10.65
C GLY A 108 -21.16 -9.92 11.32
N PRO A 109 -21.35 -10.57 12.48
CA PRO A 109 -22.66 -10.69 13.13
C PRO A 109 -23.32 -9.38 13.56
N GLY A 110 -22.55 -8.29 13.67
CA GLY A 110 -23.03 -6.95 13.99
C GLY A 110 -23.17 -6.01 12.78
N GLY A 111 -22.96 -6.53 11.56
CA GLY A 111 -22.86 -5.75 10.34
C GLY A 111 -21.41 -5.54 9.89
N ASP A 112 -21.23 -4.55 9.02
CA ASP A 112 -19.94 -4.24 8.41
C ASP A 112 -19.01 -3.52 9.40
N VAL A 113 -17.77 -3.97 9.46
CA VAL A 113 -16.72 -3.40 10.32
C VAL A 113 -15.45 -3.15 9.51
N VAL A 114 -14.63 -2.22 10.00
CA VAL A 114 -13.29 -1.95 9.45
C VAL A 114 -12.27 -2.94 9.98
N PHE A 115 -11.13 -3.08 9.29
CA PHE A 115 -10.08 -4.02 9.69
C PHE A 115 -9.55 -3.77 11.11
N GLU A 116 -9.40 -2.50 11.50
CA GLU A 116 -8.92 -2.11 12.83
C GLU A 116 -9.82 -2.64 13.95
N GLU A 117 -11.13 -2.71 13.72
CA GLU A 117 -12.05 -3.30 14.70
C GLU A 117 -11.81 -4.81 14.84
N VAL A 118 -11.61 -5.52 13.73
CA VAL A 118 -11.29 -6.96 13.76
C VAL A 118 -9.96 -7.21 14.51
N ILE A 119 -8.96 -6.35 14.30
CA ILE A 119 -7.68 -6.42 15.03
C ILE A 119 -7.90 -6.22 16.53
N LEU A 120 -8.68 -5.23 16.94
CA LEU A 120 -8.98 -4.98 18.36
C LEU A 120 -9.73 -6.14 19.01
N ARG A 121 -10.72 -6.70 18.31
CA ARG A 121 -11.46 -7.89 18.77
C ARG A 121 -10.54 -9.09 18.94
N HIS A 122 -9.66 -9.33 17.97
CA HIS A 122 -8.65 -10.38 18.04
C HIS A 122 -7.73 -10.22 19.26
N ALA A 123 -7.25 -8.99 19.50
CA ALA A 123 -6.41 -8.67 20.65
C ALA A 123 -7.13 -8.85 22.01
N LEU A 124 -8.46 -8.72 22.03
CA LEU A 124 -9.32 -9.02 23.18
C LEU A 124 -9.68 -10.51 23.31
N ALA A 125 -9.08 -11.37 22.48
CA ALA A 125 -9.36 -12.80 22.38
C ALA A 125 -10.83 -13.13 22.00
N GLU A 126 -11.51 -12.21 21.32
CA GLU A 126 -12.82 -12.49 20.74
C GLU A 126 -12.70 -13.35 19.47
N PRO A 127 -13.70 -14.20 19.17
CA PRO A 127 -13.71 -14.99 17.94
C PRO A 127 -13.80 -14.08 16.69
N ILE A 128 -12.82 -14.19 15.80
CA ILE A 128 -12.79 -13.45 14.52
C ILE A 128 -13.06 -14.35 13.29
N ASP A 129 -13.31 -15.63 13.52
CA ASP A 129 -13.63 -16.63 12.50
C ASP A 129 -14.97 -16.40 11.81
N GLN A 130 -15.83 -15.54 12.38
CA GLN A 130 -17.10 -15.11 11.80
C GLN A 130 -16.97 -13.92 10.83
N TYR A 131 -15.87 -13.17 10.87
CA TYR A 131 -15.67 -12.04 9.97
C TYR A 131 -15.16 -12.49 8.61
N ARG A 132 -15.81 -12.03 7.54
CA ARG A 132 -15.47 -12.33 6.14
C ARG A 132 -15.14 -11.04 5.43
N LEU A 133 -14.07 -11.04 4.62
CA LEU A 133 -13.76 -9.89 3.78
C LEU A 133 -14.91 -9.67 2.80
N ALA A 134 -15.33 -8.41 2.64
CA ALA A 134 -16.34 -8.04 1.66
C ALA A 134 -15.92 -8.49 0.26
N SER A 135 -16.88 -9.00 -0.52
CA SER A 135 -16.62 -9.64 -1.82
C SER A 135 -16.28 -8.67 -2.96
N GLU A 136 -16.56 -7.38 -2.80
CA GLU A 136 -16.29 -6.37 -3.83
C GLU A 136 -14.79 -6.17 -4.04
N ALA A 137 -14.40 -5.96 -5.30
CA ALA A 137 -13.04 -5.51 -5.58
C ALA A 137 -12.78 -4.15 -4.91
N SER A 138 -11.58 -3.99 -4.37
CA SER A 138 -11.16 -2.74 -3.75
C SER A 138 -9.68 -2.50 -3.98
N ALA A 139 -9.33 -1.23 -4.13
CA ALA A 139 -7.97 -0.82 -4.36
C ALA A 139 -7.66 0.52 -3.70
N VAL A 140 -6.40 0.70 -3.33
CA VAL A 140 -5.86 1.96 -2.81
C VAL A 140 -4.65 2.34 -3.65
N MET A 141 -4.56 3.63 -3.98
CA MET A 141 -3.35 4.25 -4.52
C MET A 141 -2.74 5.13 -3.43
N MET A 142 -1.49 4.88 -3.09
CA MET A 142 -0.58 5.85 -2.50
C MET A 142 -0.21 6.84 -3.60
N MET A 143 -0.66 8.09 -3.48
CA MET A 143 -0.42 9.09 -4.52
C MET A 143 1.10 9.31 -4.62
N PRO A 144 1.73 9.16 -5.80
CA PRO A 144 3.16 9.43 -5.95
C PRO A 144 3.46 10.91 -5.73
N VAL A 145 4.66 11.22 -5.26
CA VAL A 145 5.13 12.60 -5.15
C VAL A 145 5.47 13.12 -6.56
N PRO A 146 4.79 14.15 -7.08
CA PRO A 146 4.88 14.51 -8.50
C PRO A 146 6.18 15.21 -8.86
N GLU A 147 6.66 16.12 -8.01
CA GLU A 147 7.93 16.83 -8.21
C GLU A 147 8.51 17.32 -6.87
N ALA A 148 9.79 17.67 -6.86
CA ALA A 148 10.46 18.23 -5.70
C ALA A 148 10.05 19.69 -5.46
N GLY A 149 9.81 20.05 -4.21
CA GLY A 149 9.52 21.45 -3.83
C GLY A 149 8.67 21.56 -2.57
N VAL A 150 7.94 22.67 -2.43
CA VAL A 150 7.10 22.95 -1.27
C VAL A 150 5.63 22.87 -1.68
N PHE A 151 4.91 21.87 -1.15
CA PHE A 151 3.51 21.63 -1.44
C PHE A 151 2.62 22.79 -0.96
N LYS A 152 1.73 23.28 -1.83
CA LYS A 152 0.78 24.34 -1.50
C LYS A 152 -0.63 23.83 -1.38
N LYS A 153 -1.11 23.13 -2.40
CA LYS A 153 -2.47 22.60 -2.47
C LYS A 153 -2.57 21.53 -3.55
N VAL A 154 -3.66 20.79 -3.50
CA VAL A 154 -4.11 19.93 -4.59
C VAL A 154 -5.47 20.43 -5.09
N SER A 155 -5.63 20.49 -6.41
CA SER A 155 -6.88 20.85 -7.09
C SER A 155 -7.42 19.64 -7.86
N GLY A 156 -8.69 19.71 -8.31
CA GLY A 156 -9.32 18.61 -9.05
C GLY A 156 -10.00 17.53 -8.19
N LEU A 157 -9.99 17.69 -6.85
CA LEU A 157 -10.58 16.74 -5.90
C LEU A 157 -12.06 16.44 -6.18
N GLU A 158 -12.88 17.46 -6.46
CA GLU A 158 -14.31 17.25 -6.73
C GLU A 158 -14.55 16.43 -7.99
N ILE A 159 -13.78 16.68 -9.05
CA ILE A 159 -13.86 15.91 -10.30
C ILE A 159 -13.45 14.46 -10.04
N ALA A 160 -12.32 14.27 -9.35
CA ALA A 160 -11.78 12.95 -9.03
C ALA A 160 -12.74 12.14 -8.14
N ARG A 161 -13.34 12.76 -7.12
CA ARG A 161 -14.35 12.13 -6.24
C ARG A 161 -15.64 11.76 -6.96
N GLY A 162 -15.99 12.48 -8.02
CA GLY A 162 -17.17 12.17 -8.84
C GLY A 162 -16.98 11.03 -9.83
N MET A 163 -15.78 10.44 -9.91
CA MET A 163 -15.49 9.38 -10.88
C MET A 163 -16.10 8.03 -10.44
N PRO A 164 -16.51 7.17 -11.39
CA PRO A 164 -17.01 5.84 -11.08
C PRO A 164 -16.03 5.04 -10.21
N PHE A 165 -16.56 4.33 -9.23
CA PHE A 165 -15.83 3.49 -8.27
C PHE A 165 -14.89 4.22 -7.29
N VAL A 166 -14.70 5.54 -7.39
CA VAL A 166 -13.94 6.28 -6.37
C VAL A 166 -14.77 6.34 -5.09
N GLU A 167 -14.21 5.78 -4.02
CA GLU A 167 -14.86 5.73 -2.71
C GLU A 167 -14.48 6.93 -1.85
N ASP A 168 -13.19 7.29 -1.82
CA ASP A 168 -12.68 8.39 -1.01
C ASP A 168 -11.34 8.90 -1.57
N ILE A 169 -11.02 10.15 -1.30
CA ILE A 169 -9.70 10.75 -1.57
C ILE A 169 -9.27 11.52 -0.33
N ILE A 170 -8.13 11.13 0.23
CA ILE A 170 -7.58 11.69 1.47
C ILE A 170 -6.23 12.32 1.17
N VAL A 171 -6.13 13.63 1.36
CA VAL A 171 -4.88 14.37 1.23
C VAL A 171 -4.25 14.46 2.61
N THR A 172 -3.12 13.78 2.81
CA THR A 172 -2.37 13.80 4.08
C THR A 172 -1.24 14.82 4.07
N ALA A 173 -0.80 15.26 2.88
CA ALA A 173 0.17 16.32 2.73
C ALA A 173 -0.30 17.60 3.42
N LYS A 174 0.55 18.15 4.27
CA LYS A 174 0.30 19.44 4.93
C LYS A 174 0.80 20.56 4.03
N ARG A 175 0.07 21.68 4.00
CA ARG A 175 0.56 22.89 3.34
C ARG A 175 1.98 23.22 3.86
N ASP A 176 2.84 23.61 2.94
CA ASP A 176 4.26 23.90 3.14
C ASP A 176 5.13 22.69 3.51
N GLN A 177 4.61 21.46 3.36
CA GLN A 177 5.41 20.24 3.42
C GLN A 177 6.38 20.17 2.24
N ARG A 178 7.61 19.75 2.52
CA ARG A 178 8.62 19.49 1.50
C ARG A 178 8.32 18.17 0.79
N PHE A 179 8.19 18.22 -0.51
CA PHE A 179 8.09 17.07 -1.40
C PHE A 179 9.48 16.71 -1.90
N ILE A 180 9.82 15.44 -1.72
CA ILE A 180 11.05 14.83 -2.19
C ILE A 180 10.62 13.59 -3.00
N PRO A 181 10.72 13.61 -4.34
CA PRO A 181 10.42 12.44 -5.14
C PRO A 181 11.46 11.35 -4.89
N TRP A 182 11.22 10.15 -5.42
CA TRP A 182 12.25 9.12 -5.43
C TRP A 182 13.50 9.60 -6.19
N PRO A 183 14.70 9.20 -5.75
CA PRO A 183 14.96 8.08 -4.85
C PRO A 183 14.96 8.34 -3.34
N GLU A 184 15.11 9.60 -2.90
CA GLU A 184 15.17 9.90 -1.48
C GLU A 184 13.81 9.76 -0.79
N GLY A 185 12.72 10.10 -1.49
CA GLY A 185 11.34 9.83 -1.08
C GLY A 185 10.88 10.58 0.19
N SER A 186 9.85 11.42 0.05
CA SER A 186 9.06 11.91 1.19
C SER A 186 7.78 11.09 1.35
N SER A 187 7.06 11.27 2.47
CA SER A 187 5.75 10.66 2.66
C SER A 187 4.81 10.96 1.48
N TYR A 188 4.03 9.97 1.04
CA TYR A 188 3.03 10.12 0.00
C TYR A 188 2.08 11.30 0.29
N PRO A 189 1.69 12.09 -0.72
CA PRO A 189 0.80 13.23 -0.51
C PRO A 189 -0.60 12.86 -0.04
N GLY A 190 -0.99 11.61 -0.18
CA GLY A 190 -2.27 11.07 0.27
C GLY A 190 -2.65 9.79 -0.44
N PHE A 191 -3.93 9.46 -0.37
CA PHE A 191 -4.47 8.17 -0.80
C PHE A 191 -5.77 8.36 -1.60
N ILE A 192 -5.95 7.54 -2.63
CA ILE A 192 -7.20 7.41 -3.38
C ILE A 192 -7.72 5.98 -3.14
N PHE A 193 -9.00 5.86 -2.80
CA PHE A 193 -9.65 4.58 -2.57
C PHE A 193 -10.70 4.34 -3.63
N SER A 194 -10.80 3.10 -4.10
CA SER A 194 -11.84 2.69 -5.03
C SER A 194 -12.41 1.32 -4.67
N ARG A 195 -13.68 1.11 -4.98
CA ARG A 195 -14.43 -0.09 -4.63
C ARG A 195 -15.56 -0.37 -5.63
N GLY A 196 -15.82 -1.65 -5.87
CA GLY A 196 -16.87 -2.15 -6.75
C GLY A 196 -16.30 -2.82 -8.01
N GLY A 197 -17.16 -3.20 -8.95
CA GLY A 197 -16.74 -3.77 -10.24
C GLY A 197 -15.74 -4.92 -10.13
N THR A 198 -14.72 -4.92 -10.99
CA THR A 198 -13.60 -5.85 -10.99
C THR A 198 -12.30 -5.19 -10.50
N ALA A 199 -11.26 -6.00 -10.19
CA ALA A 199 -9.93 -5.50 -9.86
C ALA A 199 -9.36 -4.53 -10.92
N ALA A 200 -9.65 -4.78 -12.21
CA ALA A 200 -9.22 -3.90 -13.30
C ALA A 200 -9.99 -2.56 -13.30
N ASP A 201 -11.28 -2.57 -12.97
CA ASP A 201 -12.11 -1.36 -12.94
C ASP A 201 -11.66 -0.42 -11.82
N VAL A 202 -11.40 -0.95 -10.62
CA VAL A 202 -10.95 -0.16 -9.47
C VAL A 202 -9.55 0.41 -9.71
N VAL A 203 -8.61 -0.37 -10.27
CA VAL A 203 -7.28 0.15 -10.65
C VAL A 203 -7.38 1.26 -11.71
N THR A 204 -8.25 1.08 -12.71
CA THR A 204 -8.48 2.11 -13.75
C THR A 204 -9.08 3.37 -13.12
N SER A 205 -10.02 3.22 -12.19
CA SER A 205 -10.63 4.32 -11.45
C SER A 205 -9.58 5.12 -10.66
N LEU A 206 -8.69 4.44 -9.91
CA LEU A 206 -7.59 5.07 -9.18
C LEU A 206 -6.71 5.93 -10.10
N ARG A 207 -6.32 5.38 -11.26
CA ARG A 207 -5.46 6.09 -12.22
C ARG A 207 -6.16 7.31 -12.82
N ASN A 208 -7.43 7.18 -13.19
CA ASN A 208 -8.22 8.29 -13.73
C ASN A 208 -8.41 9.40 -12.68
N ALA A 209 -8.71 9.02 -11.43
CA ALA A 209 -8.86 9.94 -10.33
C ALA A 209 -7.55 10.70 -10.07
N HIS A 210 -6.43 9.98 -10.01
CA HIS A 210 -5.11 10.59 -9.84
C HIS A 210 -4.74 11.55 -10.99
N ALA A 211 -5.04 11.17 -12.24
CA ALA A 211 -4.78 12.01 -13.41
C ALA A 211 -5.59 13.31 -13.43
N ALA A 212 -6.73 13.36 -12.73
CA ALA A 212 -7.52 14.57 -12.56
C ALA A 212 -6.99 15.49 -11.43
N LEU A 213 -6.08 15.00 -10.59
CA LEU A 213 -5.48 15.81 -9.53
C LEU A 213 -4.34 16.67 -10.06
N GLN A 214 -4.29 17.91 -9.58
CA GLN A 214 -3.22 18.86 -9.90
C GLN A 214 -2.57 19.32 -8.61
N PHE A 215 -1.31 18.94 -8.41
CA PHE A 215 -0.52 19.36 -7.26
C PHE A 215 0.19 20.67 -7.58
N ASP A 216 -0.03 21.67 -6.72
CA ASP A 216 0.65 22.97 -6.78
C ASP A 216 1.86 22.91 -5.84
N VAL A 217 3.06 22.96 -6.43
CA VAL A 217 4.34 22.80 -5.73
C VAL A 217 5.25 23.95 -6.12
N ASP A 218 5.63 24.76 -5.12
CA ASP A 218 6.63 25.81 -5.32
C ASP A 218 8.01 25.16 -5.46
N ARG A 219 8.65 25.37 -6.61
CA ARG A 219 10.01 24.88 -6.84
C ARG A 219 11.00 25.59 -5.95
N GLU A 220 11.89 24.83 -5.34
CA GLU A 220 13.05 25.41 -4.65
C GLU A 220 13.95 26.10 -5.69
N ILE A 221 14.12 27.42 -5.56
CA ILE A 221 15.09 28.16 -6.36
C ILE A 221 16.47 27.90 -5.74
N PRO A 222 17.40 27.24 -6.45
CA PRO A 222 18.73 27.02 -5.91
C PRO A 222 19.42 28.38 -5.72
N LEU A 223 19.73 28.72 -4.48
CA LEU A 223 20.59 29.87 -4.20
C LEU A 223 21.99 29.53 -4.70
N SER A 224 22.41 30.16 -5.80
CA SER A 224 23.79 30.05 -6.27
C SER A 224 24.73 30.57 -5.18
N ALA A 225 25.65 29.71 -4.74
CA ALA A 225 26.69 30.12 -3.82
C ALA A 225 27.49 31.27 -4.47
N SER A 226 27.39 32.47 -3.89
CA SER A 226 28.22 33.60 -4.29
C SER A 226 29.69 33.17 -4.28
N ARG A 227 30.33 33.18 -5.46
CA ARG A 227 31.78 33.04 -5.60
C ARG A 227 32.43 34.06 -4.66
N LYS A 228 33.01 33.60 -3.55
CA LYS A 228 33.95 34.41 -2.76
C LYS A 228 35.01 34.90 -3.74
N ARG A 229 35.02 36.20 -4.04
CA ARG A 229 36.13 36.82 -4.76
C ARG A 229 37.36 36.63 -3.87
N ASN A 230 38.32 35.85 -4.34
CA ASN A 230 39.65 35.82 -3.74
C ASN A 230 40.21 37.25 -3.87
N ASN A 231 40.22 37.98 -2.75
CA ASN A 231 41.00 39.20 -2.64
C ASN A 231 42.47 38.80 -2.75
N ILE A 232 43.07 39.14 -3.89
CA ILE A 232 44.52 39.24 -4.05
C ILE A 232 44.96 40.37 -3.13
N CYS A 233 45.69 40.04 -2.06
CA CYS A 233 46.55 41.01 -1.38
C CYS A 233 47.94 40.89 -2.00
N LEU A 234 48.40 41.99 -2.60
CA LEU A 234 49.80 42.31 -2.85
C LEU A 234 50.43 42.84 -1.55
#